data_AF-I2N5B8-F1
#
_entry.id   AF-I2N5B8-F1
#
_cell.length_a   1.000
_cell.length_b   1.000
_cell.length_c   1.000
_cell.angle_alpha   90.00
_cell.angle_beta   90.00
_cell.angle_gamma   90.00
#
_symmetry.space_group_name_H-M   'P 1'
#
loop_
_entity.id
_entity.type
_entity.pdbx_description
1 polymer ?
#
loop_
_entity_poly.entity_id
_entity_poly.type
_entity_poly.pdbx_seq_one_letter_code
_entity_poly.pdbx_strand_id
1 'polypeptide(L)'
;MAGLSGLLLAVLLGLSVYGIFHGVRMYRADAKLPGDLVLALEVGATRTTAVGSGIDRLGMRYAPAVLNAMGPKRIDALRRRLDTAGNPGGLTVDRYAARRAVYGGLGLLAALSMLLRGEYLVAVLALLFGLTWTDVIIRAAIRRRRADIERTLPDFLDVLAVVVSAGLGFRQALERVADKYRGPWADEIRITLRQMDMGVSRREAFDQLRRRNDSEQVSMFVTALQQGEELGAPIVETLIQIANDMRRTDAQNARRDAARAIPKATLVVTLIMLPATMILIVMSFYYGSGVDFADVLGG
;
A
#
# COMPACT_ATOMS: atom_id res chain seq x y z
N MET A 1 5.89 31.09 30.14
CA MET A 1 6.22 30.66 28.75
C MET A 1 6.54 29.17 28.61
N ALA A 2 6.78 28.40 29.69
CA ALA A 2 7.05 26.95 29.62
C ALA A 2 5.82 26.05 29.32
N GLY A 3 4.59 26.54 29.55
CA GLY A 3 3.37 25.75 29.30
C GLY A 3 2.96 25.68 27.82
N LEU A 4 3.25 26.72 27.03
CA LEU A 4 2.85 26.79 25.62
C LEU A 4 3.73 25.88 24.73
N SER A 5 5.01 25.75 25.07
CA SER A 5 5.97 24.84 24.41
C SER A 5 5.63 23.38 24.69
N GLY A 6 5.26 23.03 25.93
CA GLY A 6 4.79 21.68 26.27
C GLY A 6 3.50 21.27 25.55
N LEU A 7 2.57 22.20 25.38
CA LEU A 7 1.29 21.96 24.68
C LEU A 7 1.50 21.85 23.16
N LEU A 8 2.42 22.63 22.58
CA LEU A 8 2.85 22.49 21.19
C LEU A 8 3.57 21.16 20.94
N LEU A 9 4.44 20.72 21.86
CA LEU A 9 5.09 19.42 21.83
C LEU A 9 4.08 18.27 21.91
N ALA A 10 3.07 18.39 22.78
CA ALA A 10 1.99 17.41 22.90
C ALA A 10 1.10 17.36 21.65
N VAL A 11 0.82 18.51 21.02
CA VAL A 11 0.06 18.59 19.75
C VAL A 11 0.88 18.06 18.58
N LEU A 12 2.19 18.32 18.53
CA LEU A 12 3.09 17.80 17.48
C LEU A 12 3.38 16.31 17.65
N LEU A 13 3.58 15.81 18.87
CA LEU A 13 3.59 14.37 19.15
C LEU A 13 2.24 13.75 18.84
N GLY A 14 1.14 14.41 19.20
CA GLY A 14 -0.21 14.00 18.84
C GLY A 14 -0.42 13.92 17.34
N LEU A 15 0.09 14.86 16.55
CA LEU A 15 0.05 14.86 15.09
C LEU A 15 1.01 13.84 14.45
N SER A 16 2.16 13.60 15.07
CA SER A 16 3.14 12.59 14.64
C SER A 16 2.62 11.18 14.91
N VAL A 17 2.05 10.96 16.11
CA VAL A 17 1.35 9.73 16.51
C VAL A 17 0.08 9.58 15.68
N TYR A 18 -0.69 10.64 15.41
CA TYR A 18 -1.84 10.60 14.52
C TYR A 18 -1.43 10.30 13.07
N GLY A 19 -0.31 10.83 12.58
CA GLY A 19 0.23 10.54 11.25
C GLY A 19 0.74 9.10 11.14
N ILE A 20 1.43 8.60 12.17
CA ILE A 20 1.84 7.20 12.28
C ILE A 20 0.63 6.29 12.42
N PHE A 21 -0.36 6.66 13.24
CA PHE A 21 -1.58 5.90 13.46
C PHE A 21 -2.49 5.93 12.24
N HIS A 22 -2.58 7.03 11.49
CA HIS A 22 -3.32 7.14 10.25
C HIS A 22 -2.57 6.47 9.09
N GLY A 23 -1.24 6.44 9.12
CA GLY A 23 -0.39 5.65 8.23
C GLY A 23 -0.52 4.15 8.50
N VAL A 24 -0.56 3.74 9.77
CA VAL A 24 -0.82 2.37 10.23
C VAL A 24 -2.29 2.00 10.01
N ARG A 25 -3.24 2.94 10.13
CA ARG A 25 -4.66 2.74 9.77
C ARG A 25 -4.80 2.59 8.26
N MET A 26 -4.04 3.33 7.45
CA MET A 26 -3.99 3.11 6.00
C MET A 26 -3.32 1.76 5.66
N TYR A 27 -2.47 1.24 6.55
CA TYR A 27 -1.84 -0.08 6.46
C TYR A 27 -2.71 -1.23 7.01
N ARG A 28 -3.63 -0.93 7.93
CA ARG A 28 -4.51 -1.88 8.63
C ARG A 28 -5.98 -1.74 8.27
N ALA A 29 -6.35 -0.80 7.41
CA ALA A 29 -7.70 -0.67 6.87
C ALA A 29 -7.93 -1.70 5.78
N ASP A 30 -7.75 -2.97 6.13
CA ASP A 30 -8.59 -4.07 5.64
C ASP A 30 -9.91 -4.08 6.44
N ALA A 31 -10.48 -2.89 6.66
CA ALA A 31 -11.85 -2.78 7.11
C ALA A 31 -12.71 -3.01 5.86
N LYS A 32 -13.36 -4.18 5.80
CA LYS A 32 -14.40 -4.50 4.81
C LYS A 32 -15.33 -3.29 4.67
N LEU A 33 -15.19 -2.56 3.56
CA LEU A 33 -16.11 -1.50 3.20
C LEU A 33 -17.45 -2.14 2.79
N PRO A 34 -18.60 -1.62 3.24
CA PRO A 34 -19.91 -2.00 2.71
C PRO A 34 -19.90 -1.88 1.18
N GLY A 35 -20.51 -2.83 0.47
CA GLY A 35 -20.43 -2.95 -1.00
C GLY A 35 -20.76 -1.65 -1.75
N ASP A 36 -21.63 -0.84 -1.18
CA ASP A 36 -22.14 0.41 -1.76
C ASP A 36 -21.07 1.52 -1.77
N LEU A 37 -20.19 1.56 -0.77
CA LEU A 37 -19.06 2.50 -0.69
C LEU A 37 -17.90 2.07 -1.59
N VAL A 38 -17.73 0.77 -1.84
CA VAL A 38 -16.78 0.26 -2.82
C VAL A 38 -17.18 0.68 -4.22
N LEU A 39 -18.48 0.61 -4.56
CA LEU A 39 -19.01 1.08 -5.83
C LEU A 39 -18.84 2.60 -5.98
N ALA A 40 -19.11 3.38 -4.93
CA ALA A 40 -18.93 4.84 -4.94
C ALA A 40 -17.45 5.25 -5.07
N LEU A 41 -16.52 4.49 -4.47
CA LEU A 41 -15.08 4.70 -4.61
C LEU A 41 -14.53 4.17 -5.94
N GLU A 42 -15.09 3.13 -6.54
CA GLU A 42 -14.70 2.63 -7.87
C GLU A 42 -15.12 3.59 -8.99
N VAL A 43 -16.28 4.24 -8.86
CA VAL A 43 -16.73 5.28 -9.79
C VAL A 43 -15.86 6.55 -9.69
N GLY A 44 -15.32 6.86 -8.51
CA GLY A 44 -14.38 7.97 -8.31
C GLY A 44 -12.91 7.66 -8.63
N ALA A 45 -12.42 6.48 -8.24
CA ALA A 45 -10.99 6.12 -8.33
C ALA A 45 -10.53 5.81 -9.75
N THR A 46 -11.46 5.47 -10.66
CA THR A 46 -11.13 5.12 -12.05
C THR A 46 -10.87 6.34 -12.94
N ARG A 47 -10.97 7.56 -12.42
CA ARG A 47 -10.50 8.78 -13.12
C ARG A 47 -9.66 9.76 -12.29
N THR A 48 -9.43 9.52 -11.00
CA THR A 48 -8.71 10.48 -10.15
C THR A 48 -7.63 9.86 -9.28
N THR A 49 -6.49 9.52 -9.87
CA THR A 49 -5.20 9.73 -9.18
C THR A 49 -4.32 10.63 -10.03
N ALA A 50 -4.62 11.93 -9.94
CA ALA A 50 -3.71 13.04 -10.14
C ALA A 50 -2.85 13.00 -11.42
N VAL A 51 -3.48 13.25 -12.55
CA VAL A 51 -2.86 14.10 -13.58
C VAL A 51 -2.56 15.45 -12.90
N GLY A 52 -1.34 15.64 -12.40
CA GLY A 52 -0.86 16.93 -11.90
C GLY A 52 -1.28 17.34 -10.49
N SER A 53 -0.88 16.58 -9.46
CA SER A 53 -0.88 17.13 -8.09
C SER A 53 0.01 18.38 -8.05
N GLY A 54 -0.42 19.46 -7.39
CA GLY A 54 0.40 20.67 -7.22
C GLY A 54 1.77 20.38 -6.60
N ILE A 55 1.86 19.31 -5.81
CA ILE A 55 3.12 18.79 -5.22
C ILE A 55 4.07 18.28 -6.33
N ASP A 56 3.56 17.58 -7.33
CA ASP A 56 4.38 17.05 -8.42
C ASP A 56 4.94 18.19 -9.29
N ARG A 57 4.16 19.26 -9.51
CA ARG A 57 4.65 20.46 -10.24
C ARG A 57 5.72 21.22 -9.47
N LEU A 58 5.53 21.44 -8.17
CA LEU A 58 6.51 22.14 -7.33
C LEU A 58 7.81 21.35 -7.19
N GLY A 59 7.71 20.02 -7.09
CA GLY A 59 8.86 19.14 -6.95
C GLY A 59 9.66 18.90 -8.23
N MET A 60 9.03 19.02 -9.42
CA MET A 60 9.71 18.72 -10.69
C MET A 60 10.95 19.58 -10.94
N ARG A 61 10.96 20.84 -10.47
CA ARG A 61 12.15 21.71 -10.56
C ARG A 61 13.36 21.17 -9.81
N TYR A 62 13.14 20.40 -8.75
CA TYR A 62 14.18 19.85 -7.87
C TYR A 62 14.39 18.34 -8.05
N ALA A 63 13.58 17.68 -8.88
CA ALA A 63 13.71 16.26 -9.18
C ALA A 63 15.10 15.86 -9.72
N PRO A 64 15.75 16.63 -10.64
CA PRO A 64 17.08 16.27 -11.13
C PRO A 64 18.14 16.25 -10.02
N ALA A 65 18.07 17.19 -9.08
CA ALA A 65 18.99 17.25 -7.94
C ALA A 65 18.85 16.02 -7.02
N VAL A 66 17.60 15.61 -6.76
CA VAL A 66 17.31 14.40 -5.95
C VAL A 66 17.77 13.13 -6.67
N LEU A 67 17.56 13.03 -7.98
CA LEU A 67 18.02 11.88 -8.77
C LEU A 67 19.54 11.79 -8.77
N ASN A 68 20.25 12.89 -9.03
CA ASN A 68 21.71 12.93 -9.00
C ASN A 68 22.27 12.51 -7.63
N ALA A 69 21.65 12.95 -6.53
CA ALA A 69 22.04 12.57 -5.17
C ALA A 69 21.78 11.09 -4.84
N MET A 70 20.83 10.44 -5.51
CA MET A 70 20.46 9.05 -5.23
C MET A 70 21.44 8.03 -5.84
N GLY A 71 22.13 8.41 -6.91
CA GLY A 71 23.06 7.57 -7.65
C GLY A 71 22.38 6.54 -8.57
N PRO A 72 23.06 6.09 -9.63
CA PRO A 72 22.45 5.32 -10.73
C PRO A 72 21.85 3.98 -10.26
N LYS A 73 22.56 3.25 -9.39
CA LYS A 73 22.09 1.93 -8.88
C LYS A 73 20.73 2.00 -8.17
N ARG A 74 20.48 3.07 -7.40
CA ARG A 74 19.21 3.24 -6.67
C ARG A 74 18.08 3.66 -7.61
N ILE A 75 18.38 4.52 -8.59
CA ILE A 75 17.44 4.93 -9.63
C ILE A 75 16.98 3.71 -10.43
N ASP A 76 17.90 2.85 -10.86
CA ASP A 76 17.56 1.64 -11.62
C ASP A 76 16.75 0.65 -10.78
N ALA A 77 17.11 0.47 -9.50
CA ALA A 77 16.35 -0.37 -8.59
C ALA A 77 14.92 0.16 -8.38
N LEU A 78 14.76 1.48 -8.27
CA LEU A 78 13.45 2.11 -8.14
C LEU A 78 12.64 2.01 -9.44
N ARG A 79 13.27 2.30 -10.59
CA ARG A 79 12.65 2.16 -11.91
C ARG A 79 12.10 0.75 -12.09
N ARG A 80 12.93 -0.27 -11.85
CA ARG A 80 12.51 -1.68 -11.88
C ARG A 80 11.31 -1.93 -10.96
N ARG A 81 11.33 -1.43 -9.72
CA ARG A 81 10.20 -1.58 -8.78
C ARG A 81 8.91 -0.91 -9.26
N LEU A 82 9.00 0.28 -9.85
CA LEU A 82 7.83 1.01 -10.36
C LEU A 82 7.27 0.35 -11.64
N ASP A 83 8.15 -0.09 -12.53
CA ASP A 83 7.79 -0.80 -13.76
C ASP A 83 7.14 -2.15 -13.45
N THR A 84 7.71 -2.92 -12.52
CA THR A 84 7.16 -4.19 -12.02
C THR A 84 5.85 -4.00 -11.24
N ALA A 85 5.55 -2.79 -10.77
CA ALA A 85 4.29 -2.46 -10.11
C ALA A 85 3.22 -1.89 -11.07
N GLY A 86 3.52 -1.77 -12.37
CA GLY A 86 2.58 -1.25 -13.36
C GLY A 86 2.32 0.25 -13.22
N ASN A 87 3.29 1.02 -12.69
CA ASN A 87 3.25 2.47 -12.54
C ASN A 87 1.92 3.01 -11.93
N PRO A 88 1.58 2.67 -10.67
CA PRO A 88 0.31 3.06 -10.05
C PRO A 88 0.06 4.57 -10.14
N GLY A 89 -1.06 4.99 -10.73
CA GLY A 89 -1.39 6.42 -10.89
C GLY A 89 -0.40 7.20 -11.77
N GLY A 90 0.33 6.54 -12.68
CA GLY A 90 1.35 7.15 -13.52
C GLY A 90 2.60 7.58 -12.75
N LEU A 91 2.93 6.88 -11.66
CA LEU A 91 4.13 7.12 -10.85
C LEU A 91 5.40 6.78 -11.62
N THR A 92 5.98 7.78 -12.30
CA THR A 92 7.33 7.69 -12.86
C THR A 92 8.41 7.94 -11.80
N VAL A 93 9.64 7.52 -12.09
CA VAL A 93 10.85 7.83 -11.29
C VAL A 93 10.98 9.33 -11.01
N ASP A 94 10.67 10.17 -12.01
CA ASP A 94 10.75 11.63 -11.88
C ASP A 94 9.71 12.19 -10.91
N ARG A 95 8.48 11.65 -10.93
CA ARG A 95 7.43 12.00 -9.97
C ARG A 95 7.78 11.56 -8.55
N TYR A 96 8.44 10.41 -8.39
CA TYR A 96 8.95 10.03 -7.08
C TYR A 96 10.00 11.02 -6.58
N ALA A 97 10.96 11.38 -7.44
CA ALA A 97 11.99 12.36 -7.09
C ALA A 97 11.39 13.73 -6.77
N ALA A 98 10.38 14.17 -7.52
CA ALA A 98 9.63 15.39 -7.25
C ALA A 98 8.96 15.38 -5.86
N ARG A 99 8.23 14.30 -5.53
CA ARG A 99 7.61 14.17 -4.20
C ARG A 99 8.65 14.12 -3.09
N ARG A 100 9.74 13.38 -3.29
CA ARG A 100 10.85 13.28 -2.34
C ARG A 100 11.54 14.63 -2.14
N ALA A 101 11.65 15.45 -3.18
CA ALA A 101 12.18 16.81 -3.08
C ALA A 101 11.28 17.70 -2.22
N VAL A 102 9.96 17.65 -2.43
CA VAL A 102 9.01 18.48 -1.66
C VAL A 102 8.95 18.03 -0.20
N TYR A 103 8.71 16.74 0.07
CA TYR A 103 8.64 16.24 1.44
C TYR A 103 9.98 16.31 2.17
N GLY A 104 11.09 16.05 1.46
CA GLY A 104 12.43 16.21 2.01
C GLY A 104 12.76 17.67 2.33
N GLY A 105 12.42 18.60 1.44
CA GLY A 105 12.60 20.04 1.66
C GLY A 105 11.76 20.57 2.81
N LEU A 106 10.48 20.19 2.88
CA LEU A 106 9.61 20.53 4.01
C LEU A 106 10.12 19.94 5.33
N GLY A 107 10.58 18.69 5.31
CA GLY A 107 11.18 18.03 6.48
C GLY A 107 12.46 18.72 6.95
N LEU A 108 13.32 19.15 6.01
CA LEU A 108 14.54 19.90 6.32
C LEU A 108 14.23 21.27 6.93
N LEU A 109 13.30 22.03 6.34
CA LEU A 109 12.88 23.34 6.84
C LEU A 109 12.27 23.23 8.24
N ALA A 110 11.40 22.24 8.46
CA ALA A 110 10.84 21.94 9.77
C ALA A 110 11.94 21.58 10.78
N ALA A 111 12.87 20.70 10.41
CA ALA A 111 13.98 20.30 11.26
C ALA A 111 14.87 21.49 11.64
N LEU A 112 15.22 22.35 10.68
CA LEU A 112 16.04 23.55 10.93
C LEU A 112 15.32 24.51 11.88
N SER A 113 14.02 24.72 11.69
CA SER A 113 13.22 25.59 12.57
C SER A 113 13.16 25.09 14.02
N MET A 114 13.14 23.78 14.22
CA MET A 114 13.12 23.15 15.55
C MET A 114 14.50 23.13 16.19
N LEU A 115 15.56 22.97 15.37
CA LEU A 115 16.94 23.04 15.83
C LEU A 115 17.29 24.42 16.40
N LEU A 116 16.83 25.49 15.73
CA LEU A 116 16.98 26.87 16.22
C LEU A 116 16.25 27.15 17.53
N ARG A 117 15.26 26.32 17.89
CA ARG A 117 14.52 26.38 19.16
C ARG A 117 15.12 25.52 20.26
N GLY A 118 16.22 24.79 19.97
CA GLY A 118 16.86 23.85 20.90
C GLY A 118 16.15 22.50 21.04
N GLU A 119 15.15 22.21 20.20
CA GLU A 119 14.37 20.96 20.24
C GLU A 119 15.00 19.89 19.33
N TYR A 120 16.16 19.38 19.71
CA TYR A 120 16.95 18.42 18.92
C TYR A 120 16.18 17.14 18.55
N LEU A 121 15.39 16.60 19.49
CA LEU A 121 14.64 15.36 19.26
C LEU A 121 13.53 15.54 18.21
N VAL A 122 12.80 16.66 18.27
CA VAL A 122 11.74 16.98 17.30
C VAL A 122 12.32 17.26 15.92
N ALA A 123 13.48 17.93 15.86
CA ALA A 123 14.18 18.19 14.60
C ALA A 123 14.57 16.88 13.88
N VAL A 124 15.10 15.90 14.61
CA VAL A 124 15.45 14.58 14.05
C VAL A 124 14.20 13.85 13.54
N LEU A 125 13.10 13.86 14.30
CA LEU A 125 11.85 13.22 13.89
C LEU A 125 11.26 13.87 12.63
N ALA A 126 11.27 15.21 12.54
CA ALA A 126 10.79 15.93 11.36
C ALA A 126 11.59 15.59 10.10
N LEU A 127 12.92 15.48 10.23
CA LEU A 127 13.80 15.10 9.13
C LEU A 127 13.55 13.65 8.69
N LEU A 128 13.44 12.72 9.64
CA LEU A 128 13.13 11.31 9.36
C LEU A 128 11.78 11.18 8.67
N PHE A 129 10.77 11.93 9.10
CA PHE A 129 9.45 11.94 8.48
C PHE A 129 9.55 12.39 7.01
N GLY A 130 10.16 13.55 6.73
CA GLY A 130 10.28 14.08 5.36
C GLY A 130 10.99 13.13 4.38
N LEU A 131 12.02 12.41 4.86
CA LEU A 131 12.78 11.47 4.03
C LEU A 131 12.06 10.14 3.80
N THR A 132 11.39 9.60 4.82
CA THR A 132 10.79 8.25 4.76
C THR A 132 9.36 8.23 4.25
N TRP A 133 8.64 9.35 4.37
CA TRP A 133 7.22 9.45 4.02
C TRP A 133 6.91 9.09 2.56
N THR A 134 7.76 9.56 1.63
CA THR A 134 7.58 9.30 0.19
C THR A 134 7.64 7.80 -0.11
N ASP A 135 8.56 7.07 0.53
CA ASP A 135 8.70 5.62 0.34
C ASP A 135 7.51 4.85 0.91
N VAL A 136 6.91 5.34 1.99
CA VAL A 136 5.72 4.72 2.59
C VAL A 136 4.52 4.88 1.66
N ILE A 137 4.29 6.08 1.12
CA ILE A 137 3.17 6.36 0.21
C ILE A 137 3.24 5.48 -1.04
N ILE A 138 4.42 5.37 -1.67
CA ILE A 138 4.55 4.58 -2.90
C ILE A 138 4.36 3.10 -2.62
N ARG A 139 4.98 2.57 -1.55
CA ARG A 139 4.77 1.18 -1.17
C ARG A 139 3.29 0.89 -0.88
N ALA A 140 2.58 1.84 -0.27
CA ALA A 140 1.14 1.72 -0.06
C ALA A 140 0.35 1.75 -1.38
N ALA A 141 0.69 2.64 -2.31
CA ALA A 141 0.06 2.71 -3.62
C ALA A 141 0.24 1.43 -4.44
N ILE A 142 1.46 0.86 -4.44
CA ILE A 142 1.77 -0.41 -5.10
C ILE A 142 0.95 -1.54 -4.49
N ARG A 143 0.95 -1.68 -3.16
CA ARG A 143 0.17 -2.71 -2.46
C ARG A 143 -1.32 -2.59 -2.73
N ARG A 144 -1.86 -1.36 -2.69
CA ARG A 144 -3.28 -1.11 -2.95
C ARG A 144 -3.68 -1.53 -4.36
N ARG A 145 -2.89 -1.12 -5.37
CA ARG A 145 -3.12 -1.52 -6.76
C ARG A 145 -3.09 -3.04 -6.93
N ARG A 146 -2.11 -3.72 -6.30
CA ARG A 146 -2.00 -5.17 -6.34
C ARG A 146 -3.21 -5.85 -5.69
N ALA A 147 -3.63 -5.37 -4.52
CA ALA A 147 -4.82 -5.88 -3.84
C ALA A 147 -6.10 -5.67 -4.66
N ASP A 148 -6.24 -4.51 -5.32
CA ASP A 148 -7.37 -4.25 -6.21
C ASP A 148 -7.41 -5.25 -7.38
N ILE A 149 -6.25 -5.59 -7.96
CA ILE A 149 -6.16 -6.62 -9.01
C ILE A 149 -6.54 -8.00 -8.47
N GLU A 150 -5.93 -8.42 -7.36
CA GLU A 150 -6.17 -9.73 -6.75
C GLU A 150 -7.65 -9.91 -6.37
N ARG A 151 -8.32 -8.83 -5.95
CA ARG A 151 -9.75 -8.86 -5.63
C ARG A 151 -10.65 -8.96 -6.87
N THR A 152 -10.31 -8.28 -7.96
CA THR A 152 -11.14 -8.26 -9.18
C THR A 152 -10.91 -9.48 -10.07
N LEU A 153 -9.73 -10.08 -10.01
CA LEU A 153 -9.33 -11.16 -10.90
C LEU A 153 -10.26 -12.39 -10.87
N PRO A 154 -10.67 -12.96 -9.72
CA PRO A 154 -11.52 -14.15 -9.70
C PRO A 154 -12.88 -13.94 -10.37
N ASP A 155 -13.53 -12.80 -10.10
CA ASP A 155 -14.81 -12.41 -10.71
C ASP A 155 -14.67 -12.20 -12.22
N PHE A 156 -13.58 -11.54 -12.64
CA PHE A 156 -13.25 -11.40 -14.05
C PHE A 156 -13.09 -12.75 -14.77
N LEU A 157 -12.43 -13.72 -14.13
CA LEU A 157 -12.23 -15.06 -14.70
C LEU A 157 -13.54 -15.84 -14.81
N ASP A 158 -14.46 -15.72 -13.85
CA ASP A 158 -15.79 -16.34 -13.95
C ASP A 158 -16.58 -15.79 -15.13
N VAL A 159 -16.63 -14.45 -15.29
CA VAL A 159 -17.31 -13.82 -16.41
C VAL A 159 -16.64 -14.20 -17.74
N LEU A 160 -15.31 -14.25 -17.77
CA LEU A 160 -14.57 -14.73 -18.95
C LEU A 160 -14.91 -16.17 -19.29
N ALA A 161 -14.99 -17.07 -18.30
CA ALA A 161 -15.37 -18.46 -18.51
C ALA A 161 -16.79 -18.58 -19.09
N VAL A 162 -17.74 -17.77 -18.63
CA VAL A 162 -19.11 -17.74 -19.17
C VAL A 162 -19.13 -17.26 -20.62
N VAL A 163 -18.40 -16.19 -20.94
CA VAL A 163 -18.34 -15.63 -22.29
C VAL A 163 -17.65 -16.59 -23.27
N VAL A 164 -16.58 -17.27 -22.83
CA VAL A 164 -15.90 -18.30 -23.66
C VAL A 164 -16.79 -19.54 -23.83
N SER A 165 -17.51 -19.97 -22.79
CA SER A 165 -18.49 -21.07 -22.87
C SER A 165 -19.60 -20.80 -23.88
N ALA A 166 -19.95 -19.54 -24.10
CA ALA A 166 -20.93 -19.13 -25.10
C ALA A 166 -20.41 -19.20 -26.56
N GLY A 167 -19.19 -19.69 -26.77
CA GLY A 167 -18.60 -19.91 -28.09
C GLY A 167 -17.83 -18.71 -28.64
N LEU A 168 -17.63 -17.64 -27.85
CA LEU A 168 -16.72 -16.56 -28.28
C LEU A 168 -15.27 -17.03 -28.24
N GLY A 169 -14.52 -16.66 -29.28
CA GLY A 169 -13.07 -16.86 -29.29
C GLY A 169 -12.41 -16.14 -28.11
N PHE A 170 -11.43 -16.78 -27.46
CA PHE A 170 -10.83 -16.29 -26.21
C PHE A 170 -10.39 -14.82 -26.26
N ARG A 171 -9.74 -14.39 -27.35
CA ARG A 171 -9.30 -12.99 -27.51
C ARG A 171 -10.49 -12.02 -27.50
N GLN A 172 -11.55 -12.35 -28.22
CA GLN A 172 -12.77 -11.54 -28.29
C GLN A 172 -13.53 -11.53 -26.96
N ALA A 173 -13.54 -12.68 -26.27
CA ALA A 173 -14.09 -12.78 -24.93
C ALA A 173 -13.30 -11.88 -23.96
N LEU A 174 -11.97 -11.93 -24.01
CA LEU A 174 -11.09 -11.12 -23.16
C LEU A 174 -11.31 -9.61 -23.38
N GLU A 175 -11.41 -9.17 -24.64
CA GLU A 175 -11.73 -7.78 -24.99
C GLU A 175 -13.10 -7.36 -24.46
N ARG A 176 -14.14 -8.16 -24.71
CA ARG A 176 -15.51 -7.84 -24.30
C ARG A 176 -15.68 -7.80 -22.78
N VAL A 177 -15.01 -8.70 -22.05
CA VAL A 177 -15.01 -8.66 -20.58
C VAL A 177 -14.20 -7.46 -20.10
N ALA A 178 -13.01 -7.19 -20.64
CA ALA A 178 -12.20 -6.03 -20.25
C ALA A 178 -12.94 -4.69 -20.41
N ASP A 179 -13.83 -4.56 -21.41
CA ASP A 179 -14.64 -3.36 -21.60
C ASP A 179 -15.75 -3.17 -20.55
N LYS A 180 -16.19 -4.25 -19.90
CA LYS A 180 -17.18 -4.20 -18.81
C LYS A 180 -16.57 -3.81 -17.47
N TYR A 181 -15.28 -4.07 -17.27
CA TYR A 181 -14.58 -3.77 -16.03
C TYR A 181 -13.86 -2.42 -16.07
N ARG A 182 -13.68 -1.83 -14.89
CA ARG A 182 -12.85 -0.64 -14.69
C ARG A 182 -11.82 -0.92 -13.62
N GLY A 183 -10.77 -0.09 -13.57
CA GLY A 183 -9.70 -0.21 -12.59
C GLY A 183 -8.45 -0.90 -13.14
N PRO A 184 -7.46 -1.15 -12.27
CA PRO A 184 -6.10 -1.50 -12.68
C PRO A 184 -6.03 -2.82 -13.45
N TRP A 185 -6.88 -3.79 -13.12
CA TRP A 185 -6.94 -5.07 -13.85
C TRP A 185 -7.42 -4.90 -15.30
N ALA A 186 -8.51 -4.15 -15.51
CA ALA A 186 -9.04 -3.90 -16.85
C ALA A 186 -8.03 -3.12 -17.72
N ASP A 187 -7.33 -2.14 -17.12
CA ASP A 187 -6.30 -1.37 -17.82
C ASP A 187 -5.13 -2.26 -18.26
N GLU A 188 -4.70 -3.20 -17.42
CA GLU A 188 -3.64 -4.16 -17.74
C GLU A 188 -4.02 -5.12 -18.87
N ILE A 189 -5.27 -5.60 -18.89
CA ILE A 189 -5.78 -6.41 -20.00
C ILE A 189 -5.84 -5.58 -21.28
N ARG A 190 -6.30 -4.33 -21.25
CA ARG A 190 -6.28 -3.43 -22.43
C ARG A 190 -4.87 -3.16 -22.95
N ILE A 191 -3.90 -2.96 -22.06
CA ILE A 191 -2.49 -2.83 -22.44
C ILE A 191 -2.02 -4.12 -23.13
N THR A 192 -2.35 -5.28 -22.58
CA THR A 192 -1.96 -6.59 -23.13
C THR A 192 -2.60 -6.85 -24.50
N LEU A 193 -3.88 -6.52 -24.67
CA LEU A 193 -4.59 -6.58 -25.96
C LEU A 193 -3.91 -5.67 -27.00
N ARG A 194 -3.59 -4.43 -26.63
CA ARG A 194 -2.90 -3.48 -27.50
C ARG A 194 -1.50 -3.94 -27.91
N GLN A 195 -0.77 -4.59 -27.01
CA GLN A 195 0.53 -5.18 -27.34
C GLN A 195 0.37 -6.24 -28.43
N MET A 196 -0.66 -7.08 -28.33
CA MET A 196 -0.97 -8.07 -29.37
C MET A 196 -1.43 -7.42 -30.68
N ASP A 197 -2.15 -6.29 -30.65
CA ASP A 197 -2.49 -5.52 -31.86
C ASP A 197 -1.24 -4.94 -32.56
N MET A 198 -0.21 -4.61 -31.78
CA MET A 198 1.08 -4.11 -32.27
C MET A 198 2.03 -5.23 -32.73
N GLY A 199 1.57 -6.48 -32.81
CA GLY A 199 2.34 -7.61 -33.31
C GLY A 199 3.18 -8.35 -32.26
N VAL A 200 3.08 -8.01 -30.97
CA VAL A 200 3.70 -8.80 -29.90
C VAL A 200 3.01 -10.17 -29.82
N SER A 201 3.80 -11.24 -29.71
CA SER A 201 3.23 -12.59 -29.60
C SER A 201 2.36 -12.71 -28.34
N ARG A 202 1.30 -13.51 -28.42
CA ARG A 202 0.37 -13.71 -27.28
C ARG A 202 1.09 -14.17 -26.01
N ARG A 203 1.99 -15.15 -26.14
CA ARG A 203 2.81 -15.68 -25.03
C ARG A 203 3.67 -14.59 -24.40
N GLU A 204 4.30 -13.74 -25.22
CA GLU A 204 5.11 -12.63 -24.73
C GLU A 204 4.27 -11.52 -24.08
N ALA A 205 3.13 -11.15 -24.66
CA ALA A 205 2.22 -10.15 -24.09
C ALA A 205 1.73 -10.56 -22.69
N PHE A 206 1.37 -11.84 -22.50
CA PHE A 206 1.00 -12.37 -21.18
C PHE A 206 2.19 -12.50 -20.22
N ASP A 207 3.41 -12.79 -20.70
CA ASP A 207 4.60 -12.75 -19.83
C ASP A 207 4.90 -11.32 -19.35
N GLN A 208 4.74 -10.33 -20.23
CA GLN A 208 4.85 -8.92 -19.85
C GLN A 208 3.75 -8.51 -18.87
N LEU A 209 2.50 -8.97 -19.05
CA LEU A 209 1.42 -8.80 -18.07
C LEU A 209 1.81 -9.34 -16.69
N ARG A 210 2.37 -10.54 -16.63
CA ARG A 210 2.85 -11.15 -15.38
C ARG A 210 3.93 -10.28 -14.72
N ARG A 211 4.93 -9.83 -15.49
CA ARG A 211 6.05 -9.01 -14.99
C ARG A 211 5.62 -7.64 -14.48
N ARG A 212 4.56 -7.03 -15.03
CA ARG A 212 4.07 -5.69 -14.63
C ARG A 212 3.19 -5.68 -13.38
N ASN A 213 2.67 -6.83 -12.94
CA ASN A 213 1.70 -6.89 -11.85
C ASN A 213 2.25 -7.53 -10.57
N ASP A 214 3.36 -8.28 -10.66
CA ASP A 214 4.01 -8.96 -9.53
C ASP A 214 3.02 -9.58 -8.54
N SER A 215 2.03 -10.28 -9.08
CA SER A 215 0.96 -10.94 -8.34
C SER A 215 0.99 -12.43 -8.62
N GLU A 216 0.91 -13.21 -7.55
CA GLU A 216 0.86 -14.68 -7.62
C GLU A 216 -0.39 -15.14 -8.38
N GLN A 217 -1.54 -14.51 -8.10
CA GLN A 217 -2.80 -14.81 -8.77
C GLN A 217 -2.72 -14.55 -10.29
N VAL A 218 -2.15 -13.41 -10.70
CA VAL A 218 -1.91 -13.12 -12.13
C VAL A 218 -0.96 -14.15 -12.75
N SER A 219 0.07 -14.56 -12.02
CA SER A 219 1.03 -15.58 -12.49
C SER A 219 0.37 -16.95 -12.69
N MET A 220 -0.53 -17.36 -11.79
CA MET A 220 -1.31 -18.58 -11.93
C MET A 220 -2.20 -18.53 -13.17
N PHE A 221 -2.93 -17.41 -13.36
CA PHE A 221 -3.78 -17.20 -14.54
C PHE A 221 -2.98 -17.28 -15.84
N VAL A 222 -1.87 -16.53 -15.95
CA VAL A 222 -1.03 -16.52 -17.16
C VAL A 222 -0.47 -17.91 -17.45
N THR A 223 0.00 -18.63 -16.42
CA THR A 223 0.57 -19.97 -16.56
C THR A 223 -0.47 -20.94 -17.11
N ALA A 224 -1.66 -20.96 -16.51
CA ALA A 224 -2.73 -21.85 -16.95
C ALA A 224 -3.27 -21.49 -18.33
N LEU A 225 -3.31 -20.20 -18.67
CA LEU A 225 -3.71 -19.75 -19.99
C LEU A 225 -2.73 -20.25 -21.06
N GLN A 226 -1.44 -20.09 -20.83
CA GLN A 226 -0.40 -20.55 -21.73
C GLN A 226 -0.39 -22.09 -21.87
N GLN A 227 -0.68 -22.82 -20.79
CA GLN A 227 -0.83 -24.28 -20.82
C GLN A 227 -2.10 -24.73 -21.57
N GLY A 228 -3.22 -24.02 -21.40
CA GLY A 228 -4.48 -24.34 -22.07
C GLY A 228 -4.46 -24.11 -23.59
N GLU A 229 -3.63 -23.18 -24.07
CA GLU A 229 -3.42 -22.93 -25.50
C GLU A 229 -2.78 -24.11 -26.24
N GLU A 230 -1.95 -24.91 -25.57
CA GLU A 230 -1.23 -26.04 -26.18
C GLU A 230 -2.11 -27.30 -26.33
N LEU A 231 -3.24 -27.38 -25.62
CA LEU A 231 -3.99 -28.63 -25.44
C LEU A 231 -5.41 -28.65 -26.06
N GLY A 232 -5.94 -27.52 -26.52
CA GLY A 232 -7.31 -27.46 -27.08
C GLY A 232 -8.43 -27.87 -26.11
N ALA A 233 -8.09 -28.01 -24.82
CA ALA A 233 -8.98 -28.41 -23.73
C ALA A 233 -9.99 -27.29 -23.38
N PRO A 234 -11.09 -27.59 -22.65
CA PRO A 234 -12.04 -26.58 -22.21
C PRO A 234 -11.36 -25.63 -21.20
N ILE A 235 -10.73 -24.57 -21.72
CA ILE A 235 -10.11 -23.48 -20.96
C ILE A 235 -11.06 -22.89 -19.93
N VAL A 236 -12.36 -23.02 -20.17
CA VAL A 236 -13.47 -22.72 -19.24
C VAL A 236 -13.27 -23.40 -17.89
N GLU A 237 -13.04 -24.71 -17.84
CA GLU A 237 -12.90 -25.47 -16.58
C GLU A 237 -11.67 -24.99 -15.81
N THR A 238 -10.57 -24.76 -16.53
CA THR A 238 -9.34 -24.22 -15.95
C THR A 238 -9.55 -22.83 -15.36
N LEU A 239 -10.25 -21.92 -16.06
CA LEU A 239 -10.57 -20.58 -15.58
C LEU A 239 -11.42 -20.64 -14.29
N ILE A 240 -12.46 -21.48 -14.27
CA ILE A 240 -13.34 -21.68 -13.10
C ILE A 240 -12.55 -22.26 -11.92
N GLN A 241 -11.69 -23.25 -12.16
CA GLN A 241 -10.87 -23.86 -11.12
C GLN A 241 -9.93 -22.82 -10.49
N ILE A 242 -9.27 -22.00 -11.30
CA ILE A 242 -8.37 -20.95 -10.83
C ILE A 242 -9.12 -19.89 -10.03
N ALA A 243 -10.27 -19.43 -10.51
CA ALA A 243 -11.10 -18.47 -9.77
C ALA A 243 -11.52 -19.03 -8.40
N ASN A 244 -11.86 -20.32 -8.32
CA ASN A 244 -12.18 -20.99 -7.07
C ASN A 244 -10.96 -21.14 -6.15
N ASP A 245 -9.79 -21.46 -6.68
CA ASP A 245 -8.56 -21.57 -5.89
C ASP A 245 -8.09 -20.21 -5.35
N MET A 246 -8.25 -19.13 -6.12
CA MET A 246 -8.04 -17.76 -5.66
C MET A 246 -8.97 -17.42 -4.48
N ARG A 247 -10.29 -17.66 -4.63
CA ARG A 247 -11.27 -17.45 -3.54
C ARG A 247 -10.95 -18.27 -2.29
N ARG A 248 -10.55 -19.53 -2.46
CA ARG A 248 -10.12 -20.40 -1.35
C ARG A 248 -8.90 -19.82 -0.64
N THR A 249 -7.91 -19.36 -1.41
CA THR A 249 -6.68 -18.75 -0.89
C THR A 249 -6.97 -17.48 -0.11
N ASP A 250 -7.83 -16.60 -0.65
CA ASP A 250 -8.25 -15.37 0.03
C ASP A 250 -9.00 -15.65 1.33
N ALA A 251 -9.90 -16.64 1.33
CA ALA A 251 -10.58 -17.07 2.55
C ALA A 251 -9.62 -17.64 3.60
N GLN A 252 -8.59 -18.40 3.18
CA GLN A 252 -7.55 -18.91 4.08
C GLN A 252 -6.69 -17.77 4.65
N ASN A 253 -6.31 -16.79 3.83
CA ASN A 253 -5.54 -15.63 4.25
C ASN A 253 -6.33 -14.80 5.27
N ALA A 254 -7.60 -14.51 4.99
CA ALA A 254 -8.48 -13.80 5.93
C ALA A 254 -8.61 -14.55 7.28
N ARG A 255 -8.71 -15.88 7.26
CA ARG A 255 -8.71 -16.71 8.49
C ARG A 255 -7.38 -16.62 9.24
N ARG A 256 -6.25 -16.67 8.53
CA ARG A 256 -4.91 -16.53 9.12
C ARG A 256 -4.71 -15.17 9.77
N ASP A 257 -5.18 -14.10 9.13
CA ASP A 257 -5.05 -12.75 9.66
C ASP A 257 -5.94 -12.54 10.88
N ALA A 258 -7.17 -13.07 10.87
CA ALA A 258 -8.04 -13.11 12.04
C ALA A 258 -7.38 -13.87 13.21
N ALA A 259 -6.80 -15.05 12.94
CA ALA A 259 -6.10 -15.83 13.95
C ALA A 259 -4.87 -15.10 14.52
N ARG A 260 -4.13 -14.35 13.69
CA ARG A 260 -2.98 -13.54 14.13
C ARG A 260 -3.37 -12.28 14.89
N ALA A 261 -4.61 -11.80 14.76
CA ALA A 261 -5.09 -10.64 15.50
C ALA A 261 -5.24 -10.95 16.99
N ILE A 262 -5.64 -12.18 17.35
CA ILE A 262 -5.91 -12.58 18.74
C ILE A 262 -4.64 -12.47 19.61
N PRO A 263 -3.48 -13.09 19.28
CA PRO A 263 -2.27 -12.95 20.11
C PRO A 263 -1.76 -11.51 20.21
N LYS A 264 -1.90 -10.72 19.12
CA LYS A 264 -1.51 -9.31 19.12
C LYS A 264 -2.39 -8.48 20.06
N ALA A 265 -3.68 -8.74 20.09
CA ALA A 265 -4.61 -8.07 21.01
C ALA A 265 -4.27 -8.42 22.46
N THR A 266 -4.06 -9.70 22.78
CA THR A 266 -3.67 -10.14 24.13
C THR A 266 -2.37 -9.48 24.57
N LEU A 267 -1.34 -9.46 23.72
CA LEU A 267 -0.06 -8.83 24.05
C LEU A 267 -0.20 -7.33 24.34
N VAL A 268 -0.98 -6.60 23.55
CA VAL A 268 -1.24 -5.17 23.78
C VAL A 268 -1.99 -4.96 25.11
N VAL A 269 -3.01 -5.77 25.38
CA VAL A 269 -3.76 -5.71 26.64
C VAL A 269 -2.83 -5.98 27.82
N THR A 270 -2.03 -7.05 27.77
CA THR A 270 -1.09 -7.40 28.85
C THR A 270 -0.06 -6.30 29.09
N LEU A 271 0.51 -5.73 28.01
CA LEU A 271 1.53 -4.69 28.12
C LEU A 271 0.99 -3.37 28.70
N ILE A 272 -0.31 -3.07 28.56
CA ILE A 272 -0.94 -1.88 29.12
C ILE A 272 -1.46 -2.13 30.54
N MET A 273 -2.15 -3.26 30.76
CA MET A 273 -2.75 -3.59 32.05
C MET A 273 -1.70 -3.81 33.14
N LEU A 274 -0.61 -4.54 32.84
CA LEU A 274 0.40 -4.91 33.83
C LEU A 274 1.11 -3.71 34.48
N PRO A 275 1.67 -2.73 33.74
CA PRO A 275 2.27 -1.56 34.37
C PRO A 275 1.21 -0.67 35.04
N ALA A 276 -0.01 -0.58 34.50
CA ALA A 276 -1.09 0.19 35.13
C ALA A 276 -1.48 -0.36 36.50
N THR A 277 -1.61 -1.69 36.63
CA THR A 277 -1.88 -2.33 37.92
C THR A 277 -0.68 -2.22 38.87
N MET A 278 0.55 -2.31 38.38
CA MET A 278 1.75 -2.08 39.20
C MET A 278 1.81 -0.65 39.75
N ILE A 279 1.54 0.36 38.94
CA ILE A 279 1.49 1.76 39.37
C ILE A 279 0.40 1.93 40.44
N LEU A 280 -0.78 1.36 40.23
CA LEU A 280 -1.90 1.47 41.16
C LEU A 280 -1.57 0.83 42.52
N ILE A 281 -0.95 -0.36 42.52
CA ILE A 281 -0.50 -1.04 43.74
C ILE A 281 0.56 -0.22 44.47
N VAL A 282 1.59 0.25 43.77
CA VAL A 282 2.67 1.06 44.36
C VAL A 282 2.12 2.35 44.94
N MET A 283 1.23 3.04 44.22
CA MET A 283 0.62 4.28 44.68
C MET A 283 -0.31 4.04 45.88
N SER A 284 -1.12 2.98 45.86
CA SER A 284 -1.96 2.61 46.99
C SER A 284 -1.14 2.25 48.23
N PHE A 285 -0.01 1.55 48.06
CA PHE A 285 0.89 1.22 49.15
C PHE A 285 1.59 2.48 49.70
N TYR A 286 2.02 3.39 48.82
CA TYR A 286 2.60 4.68 49.19
C TYR A 286 1.65 5.51 50.06
N TYR A 287 0.39 5.68 49.63
CA TYR A 287 -0.60 6.44 50.40
C TYR A 287 -1.10 5.69 51.65
N GLY A 288 -1.17 4.37 51.61
CA GLY A 288 -1.73 3.56 52.70
C GLY A 288 -0.76 3.27 53.85
N SER A 289 0.55 3.24 53.59
CA SER A 289 1.56 2.92 54.61
C SER A 289 2.00 4.13 55.43
N GLY A 290 1.75 5.37 54.96
CA GLY A 290 2.18 6.59 55.64
C GLY A 290 3.71 6.71 55.81
N VAL A 291 4.48 5.86 55.12
CA VAL A 291 5.93 5.82 55.20
C VAL A 291 6.49 6.71 54.11
N ASP A 292 7.14 7.79 54.50
CA ASP A 292 7.94 8.60 53.59
C ASP A 292 9.11 7.76 53.11
N PHE A 293 9.15 7.46 51.81
CA PHE A 293 10.26 6.72 51.19
C PHE A 293 11.62 7.44 51.33
N ALA A 294 11.62 8.71 51.76
CA ALA A 294 12.81 9.45 52.17
C ALA A 294 13.52 8.82 53.37
N ASP A 295 12.79 8.19 54.31
CA ASP A 295 13.38 7.51 55.47
C ASP A 295 13.93 6.11 55.14
N VAL A 296 13.45 5.49 54.05
CA VAL A 296 13.84 4.12 53.66
C VAL A 296 15.02 4.11 52.67
N LEU A 297 15.17 5.15 51.86
CA LEU A 297 16.29 5.27 50.90
C LEU A 297 17.50 6.05 51.44
N GLY A 298 17.46 6.48 52.70
CA GLY A 298 18.56 7.16 53.37
C GLY A 298 18.83 8.54 52.80
N GLY A 299 18.14 9.54 53.35
CA GLY A 299 18.78 10.84 53.61
C GLY A 299 19.85 10.69 54.67
#